data_AF-A0A520PP28-F1
#
_entry.id   AF-A0A520PP28-F1
#
_cell.length_a   1.000
_cell.length_b   1.000
_cell.length_c   1.000
_cell.angle_alpha   90.00
_cell.angle_beta   90.00
_cell.angle_gamma   90.00
#
_symmetry.space_group_name_H-M   'P 1'
#
loop_
_entity.id
_entity.type
_entity.pdbx_description
1 polymer ?
#
loop_
_entity_poly.entity_id
_entity_poly.type
_entity_poly.pdbx_seq_one_letter_code
_entity_poly.pdbx_strand_id
1 'polypeptide(L)'
;MVFYLIGLLLLLLPYRVSAVDIFPRDHEHKGIIDIGPYQIYPENRMGNGIYYEKKLLDSHPQRVILNITSIKDTKSYVYLFRDKNRIMGLDIIKNDADGDARFWKVDQQFYQYSNNTFGIQRVFRIFQGKVIPLLPNLRTGAGVATTTNHAIFYHITGSRDSTDTNSSGQEITQRIYTFRLHLINRNQKIIKSLQNLEVQDFSYSLKLKWINEYSVSYKLANGKKEIVDLRKYAPSLF
;
A
#
# COMPACT_ATOMS: atom_id res chain seq x y z
N MET A 1 65.27 37.36 2.87
CA MET A 1 65.07 37.36 1.40
C MET A 1 65.67 36.07 0.86
N VAL A 2 65.04 35.09 0.23
CA VAL A 2 63.65 34.70 -0.11
C VAL A 2 63.75 33.16 -0.21
N PHE A 3 62.87 32.41 0.47
CA PHE A 3 62.62 30.99 0.20
C PHE A 3 61.25 30.91 -0.47
N TYR A 4 61.15 30.26 -1.64
CA TYR A 4 59.89 29.66 -2.07
C TYR A 4 60.17 28.33 -2.75
N LEU A 5 59.93 27.26 -1.99
CA LEU A 5 59.79 25.90 -2.46
C LEU A 5 58.35 25.71 -2.94
N ILE A 6 58.21 25.10 -4.12
CA ILE A 6 56.98 24.62 -4.73
C ILE A 6 56.38 23.50 -3.87
N GLY A 7 55.06 23.53 -3.64
CA GLY A 7 54.38 22.48 -2.87
C GLY A 7 52.86 22.49 -3.03
N LEU A 8 52.40 21.95 -4.15
CA LEU A 8 51.17 21.13 -4.29
C LEU A 8 49.94 21.56 -3.45
N LEU A 9 49.13 22.49 -3.99
CA LEU A 9 47.79 22.80 -3.49
C LEU A 9 46.77 21.77 -4.03
N LEU A 10 46.67 20.62 -3.38
CA LEU A 10 45.59 19.64 -3.57
C LEU A 10 45.40 18.88 -2.26
N LEU A 11 44.14 18.74 -1.83
CA LEU A 11 43.62 17.93 -0.70
C LEU A 11 43.25 18.70 0.58
N LEU A 12 42.23 19.56 0.52
CA LEU A 12 41.31 19.74 1.65
C LEU A 12 39.87 19.95 1.13
N LEU A 13 39.34 18.96 0.42
CA LEU A 13 37.89 18.78 0.37
C LEU A 13 37.51 17.89 1.56
N PRO A 14 36.71 18.37 2.52
CA PRO A 14 36.12 17.48 3.50
C PRO A 14 35.16 16.58 2.75
N TYR A 15 35.54 15.33 2.55
CA TYR A 15 34.60 14.26 2.23
C TYR A 15 33.52 14.30 3.32
N ARG A 16 32.33 14.82 2.97
CA ARG A 16 31.12 14.59 3.74
C ARG A 16 30.77 13.11 3.58
N VAL A 17 31.48 12.27 4.33
CA VAL A 17 30.97 10.96 4.70
C VAL A 17 29.78 11.27 5.59
N SER A 18 28.57 11.10 5.06
CA SER A 18 27.36 11.15 5.89
C SER A 18 27.58 10.23 7.07
N ALA A 19 27.63 10.80 8.26
CA ALA A 19 27.79 10.05 9.49
C ALA A 19 26.69 9.00 9.52
N VAL A 20 27.08 7.72 9.56
CA VAL A 20 26.23 6.68 10.12
C VAL A 20 25.94 7.18 11.53
N ASP A 21 24.69 7.55 11.83
CA ASP A 21 24.30 7.93 13.18
C ASP A 21 24.76 6.81 14.12
N ILE A 22 25.79 7.09 14.91
CA ILE A 22 26.36 6.13 15.85
C ILE A 22 25.36 6.08 17.00
N PHE A 23 24.39 5.17 16.88
CA PHE A 23 23.41 4.97 17.93
C PHE A 23 24.14 4.59 19.23
N PRO A 24 23.91 5.32 20.34
CA PRO A 24 24.48 4.97 21.63
C PRO A 24 24.19 3.51 21.96
N ARG A 25 25.21 2.78 22.42
CA ARG A 25 25.02 1.44 22.99
C ARG A 25 24.41 1.60 24.39
N ASP A 26 23.11 1.79 24.44
CA ASP A 26 22.30 1.76 25.66
C ASP A 26 21.57 0.42 25.80
N HIS A 27 20.82 0.25 26.89
CA HIS A 27 20.02 -0.96 27.16
C HIS A 27 18.89 -1.20 26.14
N GLU A 28 18.60 -0.24 25.26
CA GLU A 28 17.67 -0.39 24.14
C GLU A 28 18.36 -0.76 22.81
N HIS A 29 19.69 -0.85 22.78
CA HIS A 29 20.43 -1.31 21.61
C HIS A 29 20.23 -2.82 21.40
N LYS A 30 19.36 -3.18 20.45
CA LYS A 30 18.97 -4.58 20.20
C LYS A 30 19.64 -5.24 18.99
N GLY A 31 20.60 -4.58 18.34
CA GLY A 31 21.37 -5.16 17.24
C GLY A 31 20.64 -5.12 15.89
N ILE A 32 20.87 -6.10 15.03
CA ILE A 32 20.32 -6.18 13.67
C ILE A 32 19.18 -7.21 13.65
N ILE A 33 18.06 -6.86 13.01
CA ILE A 33 17.03 -7.85 12.61
C ILE A 33 17.18 -8.14 11.12
N ASP A 34 17.23 -9.42 10.76
CA ASP A 34 17.09 -9.86 9.37
C ASP A 34 15.61 -10.15 9.03
N ILE A 35 15.12 -9.57 7.93
CA ILE A 35 13.78 -9.76 7.37
C ILE A 35 13.92 -10.13 5.89
N GLY A 36 14.09 -11.42 5.61
CA GLY A 36 14.36 -11.88 4.24
C GLY A 36 15.66 -11.25 3.72
N PRO A 37 15.65 -10.54 2.58
CA PRO A 37 16.84 -9.86 2.06
C PRO A 37 17.11 -8.49 2.71
N TYR A 38 16.27 -8.06 3.65
CA TYR A 38 16.38 -6.75 4.30
C TYR A 38 16.95 -6.88 5.71
N GLN A 39 17.54 -5.80 6.20
CA GLN A 39 17.99 -5.68 7.57
C GLN A 39 17.40 -4.42 8.21
N ILE A 40 17.01 -4.49 9.47
CA ILE A 40 16.63 -3.31 10.26
C ILE A 40 17.68 -3.10 11.34
N TYR A 41 18.24 -1.90 11.40
CA TYR A 41 19.27 -1.57 12.39
C TYR A 41 19.19 -0.10 12.85
N PRO A 42 19.35 0.16 14.16
CA PRO A 42 19.27 -0.80 15.25
C PRO A 42 17.83 -1.28 15.47
N GLU A 43 17.67 -2.50 15.94
CA GLU A 43 16.35 -3.05 16.27
C GLU A 43 15.62 -2.18 17.29
N ASN A 44 14.33 -1.95 17.04
CA ASN A 44 13.39 -1.36 18.00
C ASN A 44 13.80 0.02 18.55
N ARG A 45 14.54 0.83 17.77
CA ARG A 45 14.96 2.18 18.14
C ARG A 45 14.33 3.24 17.23
N MET A 46 14.07 4.42 17.80
CA MET A 46 13.72 5.59 17.02
C MET A 46 14.85 5.98 16.06
N GLY A 47 14.48 6.27 14.81
CA GLY A 47 15.45 6.62 13.78
C GLY A 47 16.16 5.43 13.17
N ASN A 48 15.76 4.18 13.47
CA ASN A 48 16.38 3.04 12.84
C ASN A 48 16.18 3.04 11.31
N GLY A 49 17.11 2.39 10.62
CA GLY A 49 17.13 2.29 9.17
C GLY A 49 16.73 0.91 8.68
N ILE A 50 16.18 0.87 7.46
CA ILE A 50 16.04 -0.36 6.68
C ILE A 50 17.17 -0.42 5.66
N TYR A 51 17.81 -1.58 5.53
CA TYR A 51 18.92 -1.81 4.63
C TYR A 51 18.59 -2.96 3.69
N TYR A 52 19.10 -2.87 2.45
CA TYR A 52 19.10 -3.95 1.46
C TYR A 52 20.51 -4.04 0.89
N GLU A 53 21.09 -5.23 0.87
CA GLU A 53 22.50 -5.43 0.46
C GLU A 53 23.47 -4.44 1.16
N LYS A 54 23.26 -4.23 2.47
CA LYS A 54 24.01 -3.28 3.32
C LYS A 54 23.89 -1.80 2.92
N LYS A 55 23.04 -1.45 1.97
CA LYS A 55 22.73 -0.06 1.60
C LYS A 55 21.47 0.40 2.34
N LEU A 56 21.54 1.58 2.97
CA LEU A 56 20.37 2.22 3.59
C LEU A 56 19.33 2.52 2.51
N LEU A 57 18.12 2.00 2.69
CA LEU A 57 16.96 2.29 1.85
C LEU A 57 16.17 3.48 2.38
N ASP A 58 15.87 3.49 3.68
CA ASP A 58 15.13 4.57 4.34
C ASP A 58 15.37 4.56 5.85
N SER A 59 15.17 5.71 6.49
CA SER A 59 15.22 5.92 7.94
C SER A 59 14.41 7.16 8.30
N HIS A 60 13.79 7.18 9.48
CA HIS A 60 13.02 8.35 9.90
C HIS A 60 13.15 8.60 11.41
N PRO A 61 13.58 9.80 11.86
CA PRO A 61 14.00 10.06 13.23
C PRO A 61 12.88 9.89 14.27
N GLN A 62 11.62 10.05 13.86
CA GLN A 62 10.44 9.91 14.72
C GLN A 62 9.66 8.60 14.49
N ARG A 63 10.28 7.61 13.84
CA ARG A 63 9.70 6.28 13.64
C ARG A 63 10.65 5.17 14.12
N VAL A 64 10.08 4.13 14.71
CA VAL A 64 10.72 2.82 14.85
C VAL A 64 10.15 1.95 13.74
N ILE A 65 10.98 1.58 12.78
CA ILE A 65 10.63 0.66 11.70
C ILE A 65 10.72 -0.77 12.23
N LEU A 66 9.70 -1.57 11.88
CA LEU A 66 9.45 -2.89 12.48
C LEU A 66 9.38 -4.02 11.45
N ASN A 67 8.99 -3.72 10.22
CA ASN A 67 8.81 -4.73 9.18
C ASN A 67 8.86 -4.07 7.78
N ILE A 68 9.13 -4.85 6.75
CA ILE A 68 9.16 -4.42 5.36
C ILE A 68 8.64 -5.55 4.46
N THR A 69 7.92 -5.18 3.40
CA THR A 69 7.45 -6.11 2.37
C THR A 69 7.54 -5.47 1.00
N SER A 70 7.86 -6.26 -0.02
CA SER A 70 7.89 -5.80 -1.41
C SER A 70 6.48 -5.63 -1.97
N ILE A 71 6.32 -4.63 -2.84
CA ILE A 71 5.10 -4.46 -3.61
C ILE A 71 5.26 -5.26 -4.90
N LYS A 72 4.46 -6.33 -5.05
CA LYS A 72 4.52 -7.23 -6.21
C LYS A 72 4.41 -6.47 -7.53
N ASP A 73 5.29 -6.81 -8.47
CA ASP A 73 5.44 -6.23 -9.81
C ASP A 73 6.00 -4.79 -9.81
N THR A 74 6.71 -4.39 -8.75
CA THR A 74 7.37 -3.08 -8.62
C THR A 74 8.72 -3.22 -7.90
N LYS A 75 9.53 -2.16 -7.88
CA LYS A 75 10.76 -2.06 -7.09
C LYS A 75 10.58 -1.33 -5.74
N SER A 76 9.36 -0.88 -5.46
CA SER A 76 9.01 -0.17 -4.22
C SER A 76 8.66 -1.13 -3.09
N TYR A 77 8.76 -0.64 -1.85
CA TYR A 77 8.52 -1.42 -0.64
C TYR A 77 7.55 -0.70 0.29
N VAL A 78 6.73 -1.46 1.01
CA VAL A 78 5.94 -0.92 2.13
C VAL A 78 6.58 -1.37 3.43
N TYR A 79 6.77 -0.44 4.36
CA TYR A 79 7.27 -0.76 5.69
C TYR A 79 6.27 -0.41 6.78
N LEU A 80 6.31 -1.21 7.84
CA LEU A 80 5.59 -1.00 9.08
C LEU A 80 6.44 -0.17 10.02
N PHE A 81 5.86 0.87 10.60
CA PHE A 81 6.49 1.63 11.65
C PHE A 81 5.58 1.82 12.86
N ARG A 82 6.21 2.19 13.98
CA ARG A 82 5.58 2.73 15.17
C ARG A 82 6.11 4.13 15.42
N ASP A 83 5.23 5.11 15.55
CA ASP A 83 5.63 6.50 15.80
C ASP A 83 5.97 6.77 17.28
N LYS A 84 6.35 8.02 17.59
CA LYS A 84 6.63 8.48 18.96
C LYS A 84 5.47 8.29 19.95
N ASN A 85 4.23 8.27 19.46
CA ASN A 85 3.02 8.07 20.25
C ASN A 85 2.63 6.57 20.33
N ARG A 86 3.50 5.68 19.87
CA ARG A 86 3.29 4.23 19.78
C ARG A 86 2.17 3.82 18.82
N ILE A 87 1.77 4.70 17.90
CA ILE A 87 0.76 4.41 16.88
C ILE A 87 1.43 3.69 15.71
N MET A 88 0.82 2.60 15.28
CA MET A 88 1.29 1.83 14.12
C MET A 88 0.88 2.53 12.82
N GLY A 89 1.76 2.51 11.83
CA GLY A 89 1.49 3.04 10.50
C GLY A 89 2.28 2.32 9.42
N LEU A 90 1.86 2.52 8.16
CA LEU A 90 2.62 2.11 7.00
C LEU A 90 3.16 3.34 6.26
N ASP A 91 4.33 3.19 5.68
CA ASP A 91 4.86 4.12 4.67
C ASP A 91 5.53 3.34 3.53
N ILE A 92 5.94 4.07 2.48
CA ILE A 92 6.52 3.53 1.26
C ILE A 92 7.96 3.99 1.07
N ILE A 93 8.81 3.06 0.64
CA ILE A 93 10.10 3.37 0.01
C ILE A 93 9.85 3.32 -1.49
N LYS A 94 9.78 4.50 -2.12
CA LYS A 94 9.55 4.61 -3.56
C LYS A 94 10.84 4.34 -4.31
N ASN A 95 10.71 3.63 -5.43
CA ASN A 95 11.80 3.49 -6.39
C ASN A 95 11.52 4.38 -7.61
N ASP A 96 12.50 5.16 -8.06
CA ASP A 96 12.33 6.07 -9.20
C ASP A 96 11.96 5.35 -10.49
N ALA A 97 12.40 4.09 -10.65
CA ALA A 97 12.04 3.27 -11.80
C ALA A 97 10.56 2.89 -11.83
N ASP A 98 9.83 3.07 -10.72
CA ASP A 98 8.40 2.79 -10.65
C ASP A 98 7.53 3.95 -11.16
N GLY A 99 8.07 5.14 -11.43
CA GLY A 99 7.28 6.26 -11.96
C GLY A 99 6.28 6.85 -10.97
N ASP A 100 5.03 7.11 -11.39
CA ASP A 100 4.00 7.80 -10.57
C ASP A 100 3.38 6.87 -9.51
N ALA A 101 4.19 6.50 -8.53
CA ALA A 101 3.80 5.75 -7.35
C ALA A 101 3.20 6.65 -6.28
N ARG A 102 1.97 6.33 -5.86
CA ARG A 102 1.26 6.98 -4.76
C ARG A 102 0.94 5.98 -3.69
N PHE A 103 1.08 6.40 -2.43
CA PHE A 103 0.77 5.60 -1.26
C PHE A 103 0.07 6.49 -0.24
N TRP A 104 -1.08 6.07 0.27
CA TRP A 104 -1.83 6.86 1.23
C TRP A 104 -2.55 5.98 2.24
N LYS A 105 -2.81 6.59 3.40
CA LYS A 105 -3.61 6.02 4.46
C LYS A 105 -5.09 6.15 4.11
N VAL A 106 -5.82 5.03 4.10
CA VAL A 106 -7.29 5.04 4.03
C VAL A 106 -7.83 5.26 5.43
N ASP A 107 -7.34 4.48 6.40
CA ASP A 107 -7.61 4.66 7.82
C ASP A 107 -6.50 4.05 8.69
N GLN A 108 -6.75 3.86 9.99
CA GLN A 108 -5.77 3.29 10.93
C GLN A 108 -5.22 1.91 10.55
N GLN A 109 -6.01 1.05 9.89
CA GLN A 109 -5.60 -0.30 9.51
C GLN A 109 -5.33 -0.44 8.01
N PHE A 110 -5.97 0.36 7.15
CA PHE A 110 -5.91 0.17 5.70
C PHE A 110 -5.16 1.28 4.96
N TYR A 111 -4.37 0.87 3.98
CA TYR A 111 -3.54 1.72 3.13
C TYR A 111 -3.68 1.30 1.67
N GLN A 112 -3.48 2.24 0.77
CA GLN A 112 -3.55 1.98 -0.67
C GLN A 112 -2.29 2.42 -1.36
N TYR A 113 -1.90 1.63 -2.36
CA TYR A 113 -0.87 1.95 -3.33
C TYR A 113 -1.51 2.02 -4.71
N SER A 114 -1.14 3.03 -5.49
CA SER A 114 -1.44 3.10 -6.91
C SER A 114 -0.20 3.51 -7.70
N ASN A 115 -0.06 2.91 -8.87
CA ASN A 115 0.94 3.28 -9.85
C ASN A 115 0.24 3.45 -11.20
N ASN A 116 0.18 4.69 -11.68
CA ASN A 116 -0.50 5.01 -12.93
C ASN A 116 0.29 4.56 -14.16
N THR A 117 1.62 4.52 -14.06
CA THR A 117 2.52 4.10 -15.14
C THR A 117 2.32 2.63 -15.51
N PHE A 118 2.15 1.76 -14.50
CA PHE A 118 1.97 0.31 -14.73
C PHE A 118 0.51 -0.17 -14.55
N GLY A 119 -0.40 0.73 -14.19
CA GLY A 119 -1.78 0.39 -13.85
C GLY A 119 -1.88 -0.60 -12.69
N ILE A 120 -1.01 -0.46 -11.68
CA ILE A 120 -0.99 -1.33 -10.50
C ILE A 120 -1.72 -0.64 -9.36
N GLN A 121 -2.62 -1.38 -8.72
CA GLN A 121 -3.31 -0.96 -7.51
C GLN A 121 -3.24 -2.09 -6.49
N ARG A 122 -2.92 -1.75 -5.24
CA ARG A 122 -2.80 -2.71 -4.13
C ARG A 122 -3.40 -2.10 -2.86
N VAL A 123 -4.02 -2.95 -2.06
CA VAL A 123 -4.48 -2.59 -0.71
C VAL A 123 -3.62 -3.33 0.31
N PHE A 124 -3.19 -2.62 1.34
CA PHE A 124 -2.45 -3.17 2.47
C PHE A 124 -3.25 -3.01 3.75
N ARG A 125 -3.07 -3.95 4.67
CA ARG A 125 -3.67 -3.92 6.00
C ARG A 125 -2.60 -4.12 7.07
N ILE A 126 -2.67 -3.32 8.13
CA ILE A 126 -2.00 -3.62 9.40
C ILE A 126 -2.88 -4.60 10.18
N PHE A 127 -2.36 -5.80 10.47
CA PHE A 127 -3.06 -6.78 11.30
C PHE A 127 -2.07 -7.49 12.22
N GLN A 128 -2.35 -7.50 13.52
CA GLN A 128 -1.49 -8.13 14.54
C GLN A 128 0.00 -7.74 14.43
N GLY A 129 0.27 -6.45 14.22
CA GLY A 129 1.64 -5.93 14.12
C GLY A 129 2.40 -6.34 12.85
N LYS A 130 1.69 -6.74 11.78
CA LYS A 130 2.28 -7.12 10.49
C LYS A 130 1.64 -6.36 9.35
N VAL A 131 2.40 -6.15 8.27
CA VAL A 131 1.87 -5.69 6.97
C VAL A 131 1.30 -6.89 6.24
N ILE A 132 0.03 -6.82 5.84
CA ILE A 132 -0.65 -7.84 5.07
C ILE A 132 -1.08 -7.24 3.72
N PRO A 133 -0.42 -7.60 2.61
CA PRO A 133 -0.93 -7.30 1.28
C PRO A 133 -2.25 -8.05 1.06
N LEU A 134 -3.31 -7.34 0.70
CA LEU A 134 -4.61 -7.95 0.40
C LEU A 134 -4.62 -8.43 -1.04
N LEU A 135 -5.01 -9.69 -1.24
CA LEU A 135 -4.98 -10.38 -2.54
C LEU A 135 -3.60 -10.24 -3.23
N PRO A 136 -2.50 -10.77 -2.65
CA PRO A 136 -1.14 -10.51 -3.12
C PRO A 136 -0.90 -10.88 -4.59
N ASN A 137 -1.69 -11.81 -5.14
CA ASN A 137 -1.57 -12.26 -6.52
C ASN A 137 -2.48 -11.52 -7.51
N LEU A 138 -3.33 -10.59 -7.05
CA LEU A 138 -4.29 -9.86 -7.88
C LEU A 138 -4.14 -8.35 -7.69
N ARG A 139 -4.35 -7.60 -8.77
CA ARG A 139 -4.46 -6.13 -8.68
C ARG A 139 -5.79 -5.80 -8.03
N THR A 140 -5.79 -5.06 -6.93
CA THR A 140 -7.03 -4.58 -6.30
C THR A 140 -7.54 -3.36 -7.05
N GLY A 141 -8.78 -2.95 -6.80
CA GLY A 141 -9.29 -1.66 -7.25
C GLY A 141 -8.90 -0.50 -6.32
N ALA A 142 -9.19 0.71 -6.76
CA ALA A 142 -8.92 1.95 -6.02
C ALA A 142 -9.95 2.21 -4.90
N GLY A 143 -11.03 1.43 -4.80
CA GLY A 143 -12.05 1.62 -3.77
C GLY A 143 -11.84 0.70 -2.57
N VAL A 144 -11.53 1.29 -1.41
CA VAL A 144 -11.67 0.67 -0.09
C VAL A 144 -12.62 1.53 0.71
N ALA A 145 -13.70 0.93 1.22
CA ALA A 145 -14.64 1.57 2.13
C ALA A 145 -14.58 0.88 3.49
N THR A 146 -14.47 1.65 4.57
CA THR A 146 -14.28 1.10 5.91
C THR A 146 -15.32 1.62 6.90
N THR A 147 -15.60 0.82 7.92
CA THR A 147 -16.35 1.17 9.14
C THR A 147 -15.50 0.83 10.36
N THR A 148 -16.01 1.00 11.57
CA THR A 148 -15.34 0.58 12.81
C THR A 148 -15.08 -0.92 12.87
N ASN A 149 -15.93 -1.75 12.26
CA ASN A 149 -15.89 -3.21 12.38
C ASN A 149 -15.44 -3.93 11.10
N HIS A 150 -15.64 -3.31 9.93
CA HIS A 150 -15.44 -3.96 8.64
C HIS A 150 -14.70 -3.08 7.64
N ALA A 151 -14.18 -3.73 6.59
CA ALA A 151 -13.71 -3.09 5.39
C ALA A 151 -14.17 -3.87 4.17
N ILE A 152 -14.50 -3.17 3.10
CA ILE A 152 -14.87 -3.76 1.82
C ILE A 152 -14.06 -3.11 0.70
N PHE A 153 -13.59 -3.94 -0.22
CA PHE A 153 -12.81 -3.53 -1.38
C PHE A 153 -13.13 -4.48 -2.54
N TYR A 154 -12.53 -4.24 -3.71
CA TYR A 154 -12.80 -5.06 -4.89
C TYR A 154 -11.53 -5.32 -5.72
N HIS A 155 -11.64 -6.23 -6.68
CA HIS A 155 -10.79 -6.28 -7.88
C HIS A 155 -11.65 -6.52 -9.12
N ILE A 156 -11.08 -6.27 -10.30
CA ILE A 156 -11.70 -6.60 -11.59
C ILE A 156 -11.32 -8.05 -11.94
N THR A 157 -12.31 -8.93 -12.09
CA THR A 157 -12.09 -10.35 -12.46
C THR A 157 -12.00 -10.57 -13.95
N GLY A 158 -12.54 -9.65 -14.74
CA GLY A 158 -12.55 -9.76 -16.19
C GLY A 158 -13.13 -8.52 -16.84
N SER A 159 -12.98 -8.45 -18.15
CA SER A 159 -13.59 -7.40 -18.97
C SER A 159 -13.97 -7.98 -20.32
N ARG A 160 -15.07 -7.49 -20.91
CA ARG A 160 -15.52 -7.87 -22.26
C ARG A 160 -15.99 -6.63 -23.01
N ASP A 161 -15.88 -6.65 -24.34
CA ASP A 161 -16.52 -5.64 -25.17
C ASP A 161 -18.01 -5.97 -25.34
N SER A 162 -18.84 -4.93 -25.40
CA SER A 162 -20.27 -4.99 -25.69
C SER A 162 -20.55 -3.96 -26.77
N THR A 163 -21.13 -4.39 -27.88
CA THR A 163 -21.49 -3.52 -29.00
C THR A 163 -23.00 -3.42 -29.04
N ASP A 164 -23.52 -2.22 -28.87
CA ASP A 164 -24.95 -1.91 -28.92
C ASP A 164 -25.19 -0.83 -29.97
N THR A 165 -26.31 -0.92 -30.68
CA THR A 165 -26.74 0.12 -31.61
C THR A 165 -27.51 1.19 -30.85
N ASN A 166 -27.08 2.45 -30.98
CA ASN A 166 -27.79 3.56 -30.35
C ASN A 166 -29.08 3.92 -31.11
N SER A 167 -29.84 4.89 -30.58
CA SER A 167 -31.08 5.37 -31.20
C SER A 167 -30.91 6.01 -32.59
N SER A 168 -29.69 6.34 -33.01
CA SER A 168 -29.38 6.87 -34.35
C SER A 168 -28.87 5.80 -35.32
N GLY A 169 -28.93 4.51 -34.96
CA GLY A 169 -28.44 3.41 -35.80
C GLY A 169 -26.92 3.25 -35.82
N GLN A 170 -26.19 4.00 -34.99
CA GLN A 170 -24.73 3.91 -34.89
C GLN A 170 -24.34 2.82 -33.89
N GLU A 171 -23.41 1.94 -34.27
CA GLU A 171 -22.81 0.98 -33.37
C GLU A 171 -21.88 1.68 -32.37
N ILE A 172 -22.08 1.41 -31.08
CA ILE A 172 -21.24 1.87 -29.99
C ILE A 172 -20.66 0.65 -29.29
N THR A 173 -19.33 0.55 -29.30
CA THR A 173 -18.61 -0.48 -28.55
C THR A 173 -18.15 0.08 -27.21
N GLN A 174 -18.54 -0.56 -26.11
CA GLN A 174 -18.16 -0.21 -24.75
C GLN A 174 -17.54 -1.42 -24.03
N ARG A 175 -16.51 -1.16 -23.22
CA ARG A 175 -15.89 -2.17 -22.36
C ARG A 175 -16.71 -2.31 -21.07
N ILE A 176 -17.14 -3.52 -20.76
CA ILE A 176 -17.78 -3.88 -19.49
C ILE A 176 -16.73 -4.53 -18.59
N TYR A 177 -16.63 -4.05 -17.35
CA TYR A 177 -15.76 -4.60 -16.32
C TYR A 177 -16.59 -5.39 -15.31
N THR A 178 -16.12 -6.59 -14.95
CA THR A 178 -16.73 -7.41 -13.90
C THR A 178 -15.94 -7.27 -12.60
N PHE A 179 -16.63 -7.00 -11.51
CA PHE A 179 -16.04 -6.75 -10.20
C PHE A 179 -16.32 -7.90 -9.23
N ARG A 180 -15.30 -8.27 -8.45
CA ARG A 180 -15.45 -9.10 -7.25
C ARG A 180 -15.19 -8.27 -6.01
N LEU A 181 -16.20 -8.19 -5.16
CA LEU A 181 -16.11 -7.53 -3.85
C LEU A 181 -15.58 -8.52 -2.81
N HIS A 182 -14.84 -7.97 -1.83
CA HIS A 182 -14.18 -8.70 -0.75
C HIS A 182 -14.48 -8.01 0.57
N LEU A 183 -14.99 -8.77 1.53
CA LEU A 183 -15.33 -8.30 2.87
C LEU A 183 -14.28 -8.79 3.88
N ILE A 184 -13.95 -7.90 4.81
CA ILE A 184 -13.04 -8.16 5.93
C ILE A 184 -13.76 -7.74 7.22
N ASN A 185 -13.80 -8.65 8.19
CA ASN A 185 -14.01 -8.29 9.60
C ASN A 185 -12.64 -7.88 10.20
N ARG A 186 -12.57 -6.70 10.82
CA ARG A 186 -11.32 -6.12 11.32
C ARG A 186 -10.65 -6.91 12.45
N ASN A 187 -11.39 -7.79 13.11
CA ASN A 187 -10.86 -8.66 14.17
C ASN A 187 -10.35 -10.00 13.62
N GLN A 188 -10.61 -10.29 12.34
CA GLN A 188 -10.23 -11.55 11.71
C GLN A 188 -9.16 -11.32 10.63
N LYS A 189 -8.28 -12.31 10.45
CA LYS A 189 -7.30 -12.32 9.36
C LYS A 189 -7.96 -12.61 7.99
N ILE A 190 -9.12 -13.27 8.01
CA ILE A 190 -9.79 -13.83 6.83
C ILE A 190 -10.34 -12.71 5.95
N ILE A 191 -10.22 -12.90 4.64
CA ILE A 191 -10.86 -12.10 3.59
C ILE A 191 -11.90 -13.00 2.92
N LYS A 192 -13.15 -12.54 2.83
CA LYS A 192 -14.22 -13.31 2.17
C LYS A 192 -14.62 -12.64 0.85
N SER A 193 -14.36 -13.33 -0.25
CA SER A 193 -14.86 -12.95 -1.58
C SER A 193 -16.37 -13.18 -1.66
N LEU A 194 -17.12 -12.18 -2.12
CA LEU A 194 -18.57 -12.27 -2.29
C LEU A 194 -18.89 -12.93 -3.65
N GLN A 195 -18.74 -14.26 -3.71
CA GLN A 195 -18.74 -14.98 -5.00
C GLN A 195 -20.06 -14.89 -5.78
N ASN A 196 -21.19 -14.82 -5.07
CA ASN A 196 -22.52 -14.79 -5.70
C ASN A 196 -23.02 -13.36 -5.95
N LEU A 197 -22.19 -12.35 -5.69
CA LEU A 197 -22.50 -10.97 -6.02
C LEU A 197 -21.83 -10.61 -7.35
N GLU A 198 -22.65 -10.51 -8.39
CA GLU A 198 -22.21 -10.05 -9.70
C GLU A 198 -22.40 -8.54 -9.81
N VAL A 199 -21.29 -7.84 -10.06
CA VAL A 199 -21.30 -6.40 -10.31
C VAL A 199 -20.57 -6.17 -11.62
N GLN A 200 -21.26 -5.55 -12.58
CA GLN A 200 -20.70 -5.16 -13.86
C GLN A 200 -20.94 -3.66 -14.08
N ASP A 201 -19.96 -2.98 -14.66
CA ASP A 201 -20.05 -1.55 -14.99
C ASP A 201 -19.19 -1.20 -16.21
N PHE A 202 -19.51 -0.10 -16.87
CA PHE A 202 -18.70 0.46 -17.96
C PHE A 202 -17.51 1.29 -17.44
N SER A 203 -17.56 1.71 -16.18
CA SER A 203 -16.42 2.30 -15.49
C SER A 203 -15.49 1.20 -14.98
N TYR A 204 -14.17 1.38 -15.08
CA TYR A 204 -13.18 0.51 -14.41
C TYR A 204 -13.07 0.79 -12.90
N SER A 205 -13.78 1.81 -12.41
CA SER A 205 -13.79 2.23 -11.00
C SER A 205 -15.18 2.06 -10.39
N LEU A 206 -15.22 1.50 -9.17
CA LEU A 206 -16.46 1.27 -8.43
C LEU A 206 -16.39 2.04 -7.11
N LYS A 207 -17.31 2.98 -6.91
CA LYS A 207 -17.39 3.76 -5.66
C LYS A 207 -18.23 3.01 -4.64
N LEU A 208 -17.58 2.46 -3.61
CA LEU A 208 -18.21 1.76 -2.49
C LEU A 208 -18.50 2.74 -1.35
N LYS A 209 -19.69 2.65 -0.74
CA LYS A 209 -20.06 3.42 0.45
C LYS A 209 -20.92 2.59 1.40
N TRP A 210 -20.52 2.52 2.66
CA TRP A 210 -21.33 1.92 3.72
C TRP A 210 -22.63 2.71 3.94
N ILE A 211 -23.74 2.00 4.05
CA ILE A 211 -25.07 2.55 4.35
C ILE A 211 -25.42 2.34 5.82
N ASN A 212 -25.11 1.16 6.34
CA ASN A 212 -25.22 0.78 7.75
C ASN A 212 -24.20 -0.34 8.03
N GLU A 213 -24.25 -0.94 9.22
CA GLU A 213 -23.31 -2.00 9.62
C GLU A 213 -23.30 -3.21 8.66
N TYR A 214 -24.44 -3.54 8.05
CA TYR A 214 -24.60 -4.76 7.25
C TYR A 214 -24.63 -4.50 5.74
N SER A 215 -24.74 -3.25 5.31
CA SER A 215 -25.05 -2.92 3.92
C SER A 215 -24.06 -1.95 3.30
N VAL A 216 -23.64 -2.27 2.09
CA VAL A 216 -22.84 -1.40 1.23
C VAL A 216 -23.67 -0.95 0.04
N SER A 217 -23.42 0.26 -0.44
CA SER A 217 -23.93 0.74 -1.71
C SER A 217 -22.80 0.94 -2.71
N TYR A 218 -23.13 0.78 -3.99
CA TYR A 218 -22.28 1.19 -5.09
C TYR A 218 -23.10 1.93 -6.15
N LYS A 219 -22.44 2.86 -6.85
CA LYS A 219 -23.04 3.64 -7.94
C LYS A 219 -22.36 3.25 -9.25
N LEU A 220 -23.16 2.85 -10.22
CA LEU A 220 -22.72 2.50 -11.57
C LEU A 220 -22.55 3.76 -12.44
N ALA A 221 -21.83 3.64 -13.55
CA ALA A 221 -21.58 4.74 -14.49
C ALA A 221 -22.88 5.34 -15.06
N ASN A 222 -23.92 4.53 -15.24
CA ASN A 222 -25.26 4.97 -15.68
C ASN A 222 -26.05 5.71 -14.59
N GLY A 223 -25.46 5.93 -13.40
CA GLY A 223 -26.09 6.64 -12.30
C GLY A 223 -26.89 5.75 -11.35
N LYS A 224 -27.19 4.50 -11.72
CA LYS A 224 -27.93 3.55 -10.88
C LYS A 224 -27.16 3.29 -9.59
N LYS A 225 -27.85 3.38 -8.46
CA LYS A 225 -27.32 3.05 -7.15
C LYS A 225 -27.93 1.74 -6.67
N GLU A 226 -27.08 0.80 -6.30
CA GLU A 226 -27.47 -0.47 -5.71
C GLU A 226 -27.10 -0.49 -4.23
N ILE A 227 -27.88 -1.22 -3.42
CA ILE A 227 -27.59 -1.46 -2.01
C ILE A 227 -27.61 -2.97 -1.78
N VAL A 228 -26.55 -3.49 -1.19
CA VAL A 228 -26.33 -4.92 -0.97
C VAL A 228 -26.22 -5.19 0.53
N ASP A 229 -27.08 -6.07 1.03
CA ASP A 229 -26.96 -6.66 2.38
C ASP A 229 -25.89 -7.76 2.36
N LEU A 230 -24.78 -7.51 3.04
CA LEU A 230 -23.60 -8.35 3.05
C LEU A 230 -23.79 -9.65 3.83
N ARG A 231 -24.77 -9.73 4.74
CA ARG A 231 -25.08 -10.96 5.49
C ARG A 231 -25.57 -12.07 4.57
N LYS A 232 -26.15 -11.73 3.41
CA LYS A 232 -26.56 -12.70 2.38
C LYS A 232 -25.37 -13.40 1.72
N TYR A 233 -24.19 -12.79 1.74
CA TYR A 233 -23.01 -13.26 1.01
C TYR A 233 -21.86 -13.72 1.92
N ALA A 234 -21.77 -13.17 3.12
CA ALA A 234 -20.73 -13.47 4.09
C ALA A 234 -21.25 -13.38 5.54
N PRO A 235 -22.27 -14.19 5.92
CA PRO A 235 -22.89 -14.10 7.25
C PRO A 235 -21.88 -14.35 8.39
N SER A 236 -20.89 -15.22 8.17
CA SER A 236 -19.86 -15.57 9.16
C SER A 236 -18.90 -14.42 9.54
N LEU A 237 -19.00 -13.26 8.89
CA LEU A 237 -18.18 -12.09 9.18
C LEU A 237 -18.88 -11.05 10.06
N PHE A 238 -20.15 -11.28 10.41
CA PHE A 238 -20.96 -10.40 11.25
C PHE A 238 -21.23 -11.05 12.61
#